data_AF-A0A7J0GMH8-F1
#
_entry.id   AF-A0A7J0GMH8-F1
#
_cell.length_a   1.000
_cell.length_b   1.000
_cell.length_c   1.000
_cell.angle_alpha   90.00
_cell.angle_beta   90.00
_cell.angle_gamma   90.00
#
_symmetry.space_group_name_H-M   'P 1'
#
loop_
_entity.id
_entity.type
_entity.pdbx_description
1 polymer ?
#
loop_
_entity_poly.entity_id
_entity_poly.type
_entity_poly.pdbx_seq_one_letter_code
_entity_poly.pdbx_strand_id
1 'polypeptide(L)'
;MGCMVEWRELLRRWMIFIESVVEEHERGERKGGHEDFVDVLLQVQRENVASGSPIHRESVKALILDMFVAGIDTTASLIEWAMAELLGHPLILKKLQSEVREIAEAKQAITEDMLEKNALPKSRDQRDPPPPPARPSPYSPGCPGIQFAMSVDELALANLVGNFDFSLPVGEELDMSEAPGLTVRKRTALLAVVTPW
;
A
#
# COMPACT_ATOMS: atom_id res chain seq x y z
N MET A 1 26.25 -7.20 -15.19
CA MET A 1 25.67 -6.70 -16.45
C MET A 1 24.20 -7.10 -16.66
N GLY A 2 23.72 -8.23 -16.08
CA GLY A 2 22.31 -8.66 -16.18
C GLY A 2 21.28 -7.75 -15.49
N CYS A 3 21.55 -7.28 -14.27
CA CYS A 3 20.66 -6.41 -13.50
C CYS A 3 20.22 -5.16 -14.30
N MET A 4 21.14 -4.50 -15.01
CA MET A 4 20.84 -3.30 -15.79
C MET A 4 19.98 -3.56 -17.05
N VAL A 5 19.97 -4.79 -17.58
CA VAL A 5 19.12 -5.18 -18.71
C VAL A 5 17.71 -5.50 -18.22
N GLU A 6 17.60 -6.17 -17.07
CA GLU A 6 16.33 -6.51 -16.42
C GLU A 6 15.55 -5.27 -15.97
N TRP A 7 16.22 -4.30 -15.34
CA TRP A 7 15.62 -3.02 -14.96
C TRP A 7 15.12 -2.20 -16.15
N ARG A 8 15.84 -2.23 -17.28
CA ARG A 8 15.40 -1.54 -18.49
C ARG A 8 14.13 -2.15 -19.06
N GLU A 9 14.01 -3.47 -19.02
CA GLU A 9 12.81 -4.15 -19.51
C GLU A 9 11.61 -3.92 -18.61
N LEU A 10 11.81 -3.96 -17.29
CA LEU A 10 10.79 -3.60 -16.30
C LEU A 10 10.29 -2.17 -16.53
N LEU A 11 11.21 -1.20 -16.64
CA LEU A 11 10.85 0.20 -16.89
C LEU A 11 10.12 0.39 -18.22
N ARG A 12 10.52 -0.33 -19.27
CA ARG A 12 9.77 -0.31 -20.55
C ARG A 12 8.34 -0.79 -20.40
N ARG A 13 8.14 -1.92 -19.72
CA ARG A 13 6.80 -2.47 -19.47
C ARG A 13 5.94 -1.50 -18.67
N TRP A 14 6.50 -0.87 -17.65
CA TRP A 14 5.81 0.16 -16.89
C TRP A 14 5.48 1.39 -17.75
N MET A 15 6.42 1.90 -18.55
CA MET A 15 6.15 3.03 -19.44
C MET A 15 5.02 2.73 -20.44
N ILE A 16 4.99 1.52 -21.01
CA ILE A 16 3.90 1.09 -21.91
C ILE A 16 2.57 1.05 -21.16
N PHE A 17 2.54 0.48 -19.95
CA PHE A 17 1.34 0.45 -19.13
C PHE A 17 0.83 1.85 -18.79
N ILE A 18 1.72 2.76 -18.37
CA ILE A 18 1.36 4.14 -18.03
C ILE A 18 0.88 4.91 -19.27
N GLU A 19 1.47 4.67 -20.45
CA GLU A 19 0.95 5.25 -21.69
C GLU A 19 -0.50 4.82 -21.93
N SER A 20 -0.80 3.52 -21.82
CA SER A 20 -2.15 3.00 -21.97
C SER A 20 -3.14 3.62 -20.98
N VAL A 21 -2.72 3.80 -19.72
CA VAL A 21 -3.53 4.47 -18.69
C VAL A 21 -3.84 5.91 -19.11
N VAL A 22 -2.83 6.68 -19.54
CA VAL A 22 -3.04 8.07 -19.97
C VAL A 22 -3.95 8.14 -21.21
N GLU A 23 -3.73 7.29 -22.21
CA GLU A 23 -4.54 7.25 -23.43
C GLU A 23 -6.01 6.91 -23.14
N GLU A 24 -6.29 5.97 -22.23
CA GLU A 24 -7.66 5.63 -21.82
C GLU A 24 -8.39 6.84 -21.23
N HIS A 25 -7.70 7.62 -20.39
CA HIS A 25 -8.27 8.81 -19.75
C HIS A 25 -8.44 9.98 -20.74
N GLU A 26 -7.50 10.16 -21.68
CA GLU A 26 -7.63 11.17 -22.74
C GLU A 26 -8.80 10.90 -23.70
N ARG A 27 -9.07 9.62 -23.98
CA ARG A 27 -10.18 9.20 -24.86
C ARG A 27 -11.55 9.27 -24.17
N GLY A 28 -11.58 9.48 -22.85
CA GLY A 28 -12.82 9.49 -22.07
C GLY A 28 -13.52 8.12 -22.06
N GLU A 29 -12.79 7.03 -22.30
CA GLU A 29 -13.34 5.67 -22.39
C GLU A 29 -13.52 5.00 -21.02
N ARG A 30 -13.42 5.76 -19.94
CA ARG A 30 -13.57 5.25 -18.56
C ARG A 30 -14.92 4.60 -18.33
N LYS A 31 -14.88 3.45 -17.67
CA LYS A 31 -16.06 2.81 -17.08
C LYS A 31 -16.29 3.37 -15.67
N GLY A 32 -17.21 4.35 -15.57
CA GLY A 32 -17.61 4.97 -14.30
C GLY A 32 -17.17 6.43 -14.24
N GLY A 33 -18.14 7.35 -14.35
CA GLY A 33 -17.92 8.79 -14.52
C GLY A 33 -17.45 9.55 -13.28
N HIS A 34 -16.62 8.94 -12.43
CA HIS A 34 -15.95 9.64 -11.33
C HIS A 34 -14.55 10.06 -11.77
N GLU A 35 -14.27 11.35 -11.59
CA GLU A 35 -12.96 11.96 -11.82
C GLU A 35 -11.92 11.33 -10.88
N ASP A 36 -10.76 10.93 -11.40
CA ASP A 36 -9.66 10.44 -10.58
C ASP A 36 -8.37 11.27 -10.70
N PHE A 37 -7.32 10.79 -10.04
CA PHE A 37 -6.03 11.47 -10.00
C PHE A 37 -5.47 11.75 -11.41
N VAL A 38 -5.64 10.83 -12.37
CA VAL A 38 -5.16 11.00 -13.74
C VAL A 38 -5.96 12.10 -14.45
N ASP A 39 -7.27 12.13 -14.25
CA ASP A 39 -8.15 13.17 -14.81
C ASP A 39 -7.76 14.57 -14.29
N VAL A 40 -7.51 14.69 -12.98
CA VAL A 40 -7.04 15.93 -12.34
C VAL A 40 -5.69 16.36 -12.90
N LEU A 41 -4.73 15.44 -13.04
CA LEU A 41 -3.42 15.76 -13.62
C LEU A 41 -3.53 16.25 -15.07
N LEU A 42 -4.39 15.62 -15.87
CA LEU A 42 -4.64 16.03 -17.25
C LEU A 42 -5.35 17.38 -17.31
N GLN A 43 -6.27 17.68 -16.40
CA GLN A 43 -6.89 19.00 -16.28
C GLN A 43 -5.85 20.07 -15.94
N VAL A 44 -5.03 19.84 -14.91
CA VAL A 44 -3.97 20.76 -14.49
C VAL A 44 -2.96 20.99 -15.61
N GLN A 45 -2.64 19.95 -16.40
CA GLN A 45 -1.82 20.10 -17.61
C GLN A 45 -2.47 21.05 -18.62
N ARG A 46 -3.77 20.86 -18.94
CA ARG A 46 -4.50 21.71 -19.89
C ARG A 46 -4.57 23.17 -19.42
N GLU A 47 -4.81 23.41 -18.14
CA GLU A 47 -4.88 24.75 -17.55
C GLU A 47 -3.50 25.43 -17.51
N ASN A 48 -2.43 24.72 -17.16
CA ASN A 48 -1.09 25.31 -17.08
C ASN A 48 -0.48 25.63 -18.46
N VAL A 49 -0.90 24.96 -19.53
CA VAL A 49 -0.57 25.33 -20.90
C VAL A 49 -1.11 26.73 -21.24
N ALA A 50 -2.26 27.12 -20.69
CA ALA A 50 -2.83 28.46 -20.88
C ALA A 50 -2.10 29.55 -20.05
N SER A 51 -1.39 29.16 -18.98
CA SER A 51 -0.76 30.03 -17.99
C SER A 51 0.73 30.35 -18.25
N GLY A 52 1.34 29.78 -19.29
CA GLY A 52 2.72 30.07 -19.71
C GLY A 52 3.83 29.21 -19.08
N SER A 53 3.50 28.18 -18.29
CA SER A 53 4.45 27.18 -17.79
C SER A 53 3.88 25.76 -17.94
N PRO A 54 3.98 25.15 -19.15
CA PRO A 54 3.28 23.91 -19.45
C PRO A 54 3.90 22.70 -18.72
N ILE A 55 3.06 21.94 -18.00
CA ILE A 55 3.44 20.61 -17.52
C ILE A 55 3.47 19.66 -18.71
N HIS A 56 4.62 19.06 -19.00
CA HIS A 56 4.76 18.16 -20.14
C HIS A 56 4.10 16.79 -19.89
N ARG A 57 3.66 16.12 -20.96
CA ARG A 57 3.07 14.77 -20.89
C ARG A 57 3.99 13.79 -20.15
N GLU A 58 5.30 13.90 -20.36
CA GLU A 58 6.30 13.09 -19.67
C GLU A 58 6.32 13.33 -18.15
N SER A 59 6.04 14.56 -17.70
CA SER A 59 5.90 14.86 -16.27
C SER A 59 4.62 14.24 -15.69
N VAL A 60 3.51 14.26 -16.43
CA VAL A 60 2.27 13.57 -16.02
C VAL A 60 2.52 12.07 -15.86
N LYS A 61 3.13 11.43 -16.87
CA LYS A 61 3.49 10.00 -16.80
C LYS A 61 4.43 9.69 -15.63
N ALA A 62 5.42 10.56 -15.38
CA ALA A 62 6.34 10.39 -14.27
C ALA A 62 5.66 10.48 -12.89
N LEU A 63 4.71 11.42 -12.71
CA LEU A 63 3.93 11.54 -11.47
C LEU A 63 3.04 10.33 -11.23
N ILE A 64 2.40 9.81 -12.29
CA ILE A 64 1.59 8.60 -12.19
C ILE A 64 2.49 7.41 -11.81
N LEU A 65 3.64 7.26 -12.47
CA LEU A 65 4.61 6.20 -12.18
C LEU A 65 5.11 6.27 -10.72
N ASP A 66 5.45 7.47 -10.24
CA ASP A 66 5.93 7.68 -8.87
C ASP A 66 4.90 7.20 -7.84
N MET A 67 3.62 7.55 -8.02
CA MET A 67 2.54 7.12 -7.15
C MET A 67 2.38 5.59 -7.11
N PHE A 68 2.43 4.92 -8.28
CA PHE A 68 2.30 3.46 -8.33
C PHE A 68 3.50 2.75 -7.71
N VAL A 69 4.72 3.16 -8.04
CA VAL A 69 5.95 2.50 -7.54
C VAL A 69 6.07 2.71 -6.02
N ALA A 70 5.84 3.94 -5.54
CA ALA A 70 5.94 4.26 -4.12
C ALA A 70 4.86 3.53 -3.30
N GLY A 71 3.62 3.46 -3.80
CA GLY A 71 2.52 2.81 -3.10
C GLY A 71 2.66 1.28 -3.08
N ILE A 72 2.92 0.66 -4.23
CA ILE A 72 2.92 -0.81 -4.33
C ILE A 72 4.05 -1.43 -3.52
N ASP A 73 5.28 -0.93 -3.67
CA ASP A 73 6.45 -1.57 -3.05
C ASP A 73 6.41 -1.43 -1.52
N THR A 74 5.91 -0.31 -1.00
CA THR A 74 5.79 -0.08 0.45
C THR A 74 4.66 -0.89 1.08
N THR A 75 3.44 -0.84 0.53
CA THR A 75 2.28 -1.61 1.02
C THR A 75 2.53 -3.12 0.94
N ALA A 76 3.06 -3.63 -0.17
CA ALA A 76 3.34 -5.06 -0.30
C ALA A 76 4.37 -5.53 0.75
N SER A 77 5.43 -4.74 0.96
CA SER A 77 6.44 -5.04 1.99
C SER A 77 5.82 -5.03 3.39
N LEU A 78 4.97 -4.05 3.69
CA LEU A 78 4.32 -3.96 5.00
C LEU A 78 3.39 -5.14 5.25
N ILE A 79 2.53 -5.49 4.29
CA ILE A 79 1.64 -6.65 4.40
C ILE A 79 2.46 -7.93 4.59
N GLU A 80 3.55 -8.11 3.84
CA GLU A 80 4.42 -9.27 3.98
C GLU A 80 5.05 -9.36 5.38
N TRP A 81 5.58 -8.26 5.91
CA TRP A 81 6.13 -8.22 7.27
C TRP A 81 5.07 -8.43 8.34
N ALA A 82 3.91 -7.80 8.21
CA ALA A 82 2.81 -7.95 9.16
C ALA A 82 2.34 -9.41 9.22
N MET A 83 2.16 -10.06 8.05
CA MET A 83 1.79 -11.48 7.99
C MET A 83 2.88 -12.39 8.57
N ALA A 84 4.16 -12.09 8.31
CA ALA A 84 5.27 -12.82 8.92
C ALA A 84 5.27 -12.68 10.45
N GLU A 85 5.13 -11.46 10.98
CA GLU A 85 5.08 -11.21 12.42
C GLU A 85 3.90 -11.93 13.10
N LEU A 86 2.73 -11.94 12.45
CA LEU A 86 1.55 -12.66 12.92
C LEU A 86 1.75 -14.17 12.93
N LEU A 87 2.39 -14.74 11.89
CA LEU A 87 2.73 -16.16 11.83
C LEU A 87 3.77 -16.55 12.90
N GLY A 88 4.68 -15.63 13.24
CA GLY A 88 5.60 -15.77 14.38
C GLY A 88 4.89 -15.74 15.74
N HIS A 89 3.67 -15.20 15.82
CA HIS A 89 2.88 -15.07 17.04
C HIS A 89 1.47 -15.69 16.93
N PRO A 90 1.33 -17.03 16.91
CA PRO A 90 0.05 -17.71 16.64
C PRO A 90 -1.08 -17.36 17.61
N LEU A 91 -0.76 -17.04 18.87
CA LEU A 91 -1.77 -16.61 19.86
C LEU A 91 -2.38 -15.25 19.51
N ILE A 92 -1.56 -14.32 19.02
CA ILE A 92 -2.00 -12.99 18.59
C ILE A 92 -2.82 -13.12 17.32
N LEU A 93 -2.34 -13.91 16.34
CA LEU A 93 -3.06 -14.16 15.10
C LEU A 93 -4.45 -14.75 15.34
N LYS A 94 -4.56 -15.80 16.17
CA LYS A 94 -5.87 -16.40 16.50
C LYS A 94 -6.83 -15.42 17.16
N LYS A 95 -6.32 -14.57 18.06
CA LYS A 95 -7.13 -13.53 18.69
C LYS A 95 -7.63 -12.51 17.66
N LEU A 96 -6.73 -12.00 16.82
CA LEU A 96 -7.08 -11.05 15.76
C LEU A 96 -8.11 -11.65 14.78
N GLN A 97 -7.92 -12.91 14.37
CA GLN A 97 -8.90 -13.63 13.54
C GLN A 97 -10.28 -13.66 14.19
N SER A 98 -10.36 -13.97 15.49
CA SER A 98 -11.65 -13.99 16.20
C SER A 98 -12.32 -12.61 16.25
N GLU A 99 -11.56 -11.55 16.52
CA GLU A 99 -12.08 -10.17 16.57
C GLU A 99 -12.56 -9.69 15.20
N VAL A 100 -11.78 -9.95 14.15
CA VAL A 100 -12.12 -9.55 12.77
C VAL A 100 -13.33 -10.32 12.25
N ARG A 101 -13.43 -11.62 12.52
CA ARG A 101 -14.55 -12.47 12.08
C ARG A 101 -15.85 -12.10 12.80
N GLU A 102 -15.81 -11.75 14.09
CA GLU A 102 -16.97 -11.23 14.81
C GLU A 102 -17.52 -9.95 14.17
N ILE A 103 -16.64 -9.04 13.76
CA ILE A 103 -17.02 -7.80 13.08
C ILE A 103 -17.59 -8.10 11.68
N ALA A 104 -16.99 -9.05 10.95
CA ALA A 104 -17.40 -9.42 9.60
C ALA A 104 -18.78 -10.10 9.56
N GLU A 105 -19.04 -11.05 10.46
CA GLU A 105 -20.34 -11.74 10.58
C GLU A 105 -21.48 -10.76 10.89
N ALA A 106 -21.20 -9.70 11.65
CA ALA A 106 -22.19 -8.67 11.97
C ALA A 106 -22.62 -7.82 10.76
N LYS A 107 -21.81 -7.76 9.67
CA LYS A 107 -22.01 -6.78 8.58
C LYS A 107 -21.72 -7.29 7.14
N GLN A 108 -21.60 -8.59 6.93
CA GLN A 108 -21.48 -9.29 5.62
C GLN A 108 -20.20 -9.03 4.80
N ALA A 109 -19.40 -7.98 5.04
CA ALA A 109 -18.07 -7.78 4.45
C ALA A 109 -17.25 -6.72 5.22
N ILE A 110 -15.92 -6.81 5.23
CA ILE A 110 -15.04 -5.80 5.82
C ILE A 110 -14.82 -4.69 4.78
N THR A 111 -15.35 -3.50 5.05
CA THR A 111 -15.21 -2.31 4.19
C THR A 111 -14.37 -1.24 4.90
N GLU A 112 -13.78 -0.32 4.12
CA GLU A 112 -12.91 0.77 4.62
C GLU A 112 -13.56 1.56 5.76
N ASP A 113 -14.87 1.81 5.68
CA ASP A 113 -15.62 2.57 6.70
C ASP A 113 -15.78 1.85 8.04
N MET A 114 -15.47 0.55 8.12
CA MET A 114 -15.46 -0.23 9.36
C MET A 114 -14.16 -0.04 10.14
N LEU A 115 -13.05 0.20 9.44
CA LEU A 115 -11.73 0.39 10.03
C LEU A 115 -11.63 1.79 10.66
N GLU A 116 -12.17 2.80 9.99
CA GLU A 116 -12.21 4.17 10.51
C GLU A 116 -13.01 4.31 11.82
N LYS A 117 -14.08 3.52 11.97
CA LYS A 117 -14.95 3.55 13.18
C LYS A 117 -14.40 2.75 14.35
N ASN A 118 -13.58 1.74 14.07
CA ASN A 118 -13.01 0.82 15.05
C ASN A 118 -11.51 1.03 15.29
N ALA A 119 -10.92 2.08 14.71
CA ALA A 119 -9.51 2.43 14.87
C ALA A 119 -9.12 2.35 16.34
N LEU A 120 -8.17 1.44 16.56
CA LEU A 120 -7.62 0.96 17.83
C LEU A 120 -7.64 2.01 18.94
N PRO A 121 -7.94 1.64 20.20
CA PRO A 121 -7.74 2.54 21.33
C PRO A 121 -6.29 3.00 21.24
N LYS A 122 -6.10 4.32 21.06
CA LYS A 122 -4.78 4.96 21.07
C LYS A 122 -4.06 4.45 22.30
N SER A 123 -3.17 3.47 22.15
CA SER A 123 -2.31 2.95 23.21
C SER A 123 -1.20 3.97 23.47
N ARG A 124 -1.60 5.22 23.66
CA ARG A 124 -0.81 6.23 24.33
C ARG A 124 -1.06 5.96 25.80
N ASP A 125 -0.08 5.38 26.48
CA ASP A 125 -0.06 5.41 27.94
C ASP A 125 -0.27 6.87 28.36
N GLN A 126 -1.43 7.16 28.94
CA GLN A 126 -1.85 8.51 29.30
C GLN A 126 -1.00 9.08 30.46
N ARG A 127 -0.05 8.29 30.99
CA ARG A 127 0.88 8.68 32.05
C ARG A 127 2.16 9.33 31.54
N ASP A 128 2.46 9.21 30.25
CA ASP A 128 3.59 9.93 29.67
C ASP A 128 3.10 11.25 29.06
N PRO A 129 3.64 12.41 29.48
CA PRO A 129 3.38 13.65 28.76
C PRO A 129 3.77 13.44 27.30
N PRO A 130 2.98 13.93 26.33
CA PRO A 130 3.32 13.77 24.93
C PRO A 130 4.74 14.28 24.71
N PRO A 131 5.59 13.53 23.99
CA PRO A 131 6.90 14.05 23.61
C PRO A 131 6.68 15.42 22.96
N PRO A 132 7.53 16.42 23.26
CA PRO A 132 7.42 17.71 22.61
C PRO A 132 7.33 17.46 21.10
N PRO A 133 6.37 18.09 20.38
CA PRO A 133 6.20 17.82 18.97
C PRO A 133 7.56 17.98 18.31
N ALA A 134 8.05 16.90 17.71
CA ALA A 134 9.30 16.94 16.98
C ALA A 134 9.17 18.10 16.01
N ARG A 135 10.06 19.10 16.09
CA ARG A 135 10.06 20.19 15.13
C ARG A 135 10.15 19.54 13.76
N PRO A 136 9.13 19.67 12.89
CA PRO A 136 9.22 19.07 11.57
C PRO A 136 10.47 19.65 10.92
N SER A 137 11.36 18.75 10.48
CA SER A 137 12.50 19.19 9.71
C SER A 137 11.94 19.94 8.50
N PRO A 138 12.37 21.18 8.23
CA PRO A 138 11.88 21.94 7.08
C PRO A 138 12.22 21.28 5.74
N TYR A 139 13.04 20.21 5.76
CA TYR A 139 13.54 19.51 4.59
C TYR A 139 12.84 18.17 4.29
N SER A 140 11.84 17.76 5.07
CA SER A 140 11.08 16.54 4.77
C SER A 140 9.58 16.80 4.89
N PRO A 141 8.91 17.24 3.81
CA PRO A 141 7.47 17.15 3.74
C PRO A 141 7.06 15.70 4.04
N GLY A 142 6.04 15.51 4.87
CA GLY A 142 5.56 14.17 5.23
C GLY A 142 5.15 13.36 4.00
N CYS A 143 5.16 12.03 4.12
CA CYS A 143 4.73 11.15 3.03
C CYS A 143 3.26 11.47 2.65
N PRO A 144 2.97 11.87 1.40
CA PRO A 144 1.61 12.22 0.99
C PRO A 144 0.68 10.99 0.97
N GLY A 145 1.25 9.78 0.82
CA GLY A 145 0.50 8.52 0.78
C GLY A 145 0.22 7.88 2.14
N ILE A 146 0.66 8.47 3.26
CA ILE A 146 0.61 7.78 4.56
C ILE A 146 -0.79 7.38 5.01
N GLN A 147 -1.78 8.26 4.82
CA GLN A 147 -3.16 7.96 5.21
C GLN A 147 -3.79 6.91 4.30
N PHE A 148 -3.53 7.01 3.00
CA PHE A 148 -3.98 6.02 2.03
C PHE A 148 -3.38 4.64 2.32
N ALA A 149 -2.06 4.57 2.54
CA ALA A 149 -1.37 3.32 2.85
C ALA A 149 -1.94 2.66 4.11
N MET A 150 -2.14 3.43 5.20
CA MET A 150 -2.74 2.88 6.43
C MET A 150 -4.09 2.22 6.18
N SER A 151 -5.02 2.90 5.49
CA SER A 151 -6.34 2.35 5.21
C SER A 151 -6.28 1.10 4.33
N VAL A 152 -5.45 1.11 3.28
CA VAL A 152 -5.28 -0.03 2.37
C VAL A 152 -4.66 -1.22 3.09
N ASP A 153 -3.62 -0.99 3.89
CA ASP A 153 -2.90 -2.02 4.62
C ASP A 153 -3.80 -2.66 5.68
N GLU A 154 -4.54 -1.85 6.46
CA GLU A 154 -5.50 -2.35 7.44
C GLU A 154 -6.60 -3.18 6.78
N LEU A 155 -7.14 -2.72 5.63
CA LEU A 155 -8.16 -3.43 4.89
C LEU A 155 -7.64 -4.75 4.31
N ALA A 156 -6.45 -4.74 3.73
CA ALA A 156 -5.82 -5.93 3.18
C ALA A 156 -5.57 -6.96 4.29
N LEU A 157 -5.00 -6.54 5.41
CA LEU A 157 -4.73 -7.42 6.55
C LEU A 157 -6.02 -7.96 7.17
N ALA A 158 -7.03 -7.11 7.37
CA ALA A 158 -8.32 -7.54 7.92
C ALA A 158 -8.98 -8.58 6.99
N ASN A 159 -8.95 -8.38 5.68
CA ASN A 159 -9.49 -9.35 4.73
C ASN A 159 -8.68 -10.64 4.68
N LEU A 160 -7.34 -10.58 4.72
CA LEU A 160 -6.49 -11.76 4.75
C LEU A 160 -6.78 -12.60 6.00
N VAL A 161 -6.65 -11.98 7.17
CA VAL A 161 -6.80 -12.63 8.48
C VAL A 161 -8.24 -13.08 8.72
N GLY A 162 -9.23 -12.31 8.28
CA GLY A 162 -10.65 -12.64 8.44
C GLY A 162 -11.07 -13.85 7.61
N ASN A 163 -10.67 -13.91 6.33
CA ASN A 163 -11.16 -14.92 5.38
C ASN A 163 -10.32 -16.21 5.35
N PHE A 164 -9.11 -16.21 5.91
CA PHE A 164 -8.21 -17.35 5.82
C PHE A 164 -7.55 -17.69 7.17
N ASP A 165 -7.27 -18.97 7.34
CA ASP A 165 -6.36 -19.50 8.33
C ASP A 165 -4.96 -19.66 7.73
N PHE A 166 -3.95 -19.31 8.54
CA PHE A 166 -2.55 -19.34 8.13
C PHE A 166 -1.73 -20.22 9.04
N SER A 167 -0.80 -20.97 8.46
CA SER A 167 0.20 -21.74 9.19
C SER A 167 1.51 -21.81 8.41
N LEU A 168 2.62 -22.04 9.11
CA LEU A 168 3.90 -22.27 8.45
C LEU A 168 3.94 -23.69 7.86
N PRO A 169 4.61 -23.89 6.70
CA PRO A 169 4.86 -25.22 6.16
C PRO A 169 5.58 -26.11 7.19
N VAL A 170 5.26 -27.41 7.17
CA VAL A 170 5.79 -28.36 8.16
C VAL A 170 7.32 -28.43 8.06
N GLY A 171 8.00 -28.13 9.17
CA GLY A 171 9.46 -28.20 9.26
C GLY A 171 10.19 -26.95 8.76
N GLU A 172 9.47 -25.89 8.39
CA GLU A 172 10.08 -24.61 8.04
C GLU A 172 10.07 -23.63 9.22
N GLU A 173 11.20 -22.94 9.39
CA GLU A 173 11.34 -21.83 10.32
C GLU A 173 11.20 -20.51 9.56
N LEU A 174 10.55 -19.53 10.20
CA LEU A 174 10.31 -18.24 9.58
C LEU A 174 11.57 -17.38 9.62
N ASP A 175 12.19 -17.14 8.46
CA ASP A 175 13.29 -16.17 8.34
C ASP A 175 12.76 -14.73 8.51
N MET A 176 13.23 -14.03 9.53
CA MET A 176 12.89 -12.63 9.82
C MET A 176 14.00 -11.65 9.40
N SER A 177 14.91 -12.07 8.53
CA SER A 177 15.99 -11.21 8.04
C SER A 177 15.56 -10.29 6.89
N GLU A 178 16.20 -9.12 6.82
CA GLU A 178 15.90 -8.07 5.85
C GLU A 178 16.83 -8.15 4.62
N ALA A 179 16.30 -7.86 3.44
CA ALA A 179 17.07 -7.64 2.21
C ALA A 179 17.57 -6.18 2.13
N PRO A 180 18.78 -5.93 1.58
CA PRO A 180 19.19 -4.57 1.27
C PRO A 180 18.30 -3.98 0.16
N GLY A 181 17.84 -2.74 0.33
CA GLY A 181 16.96 -2.08 -0.62
C GLY A 181 16.54 -0.67 -0.20
N LEU A 182 15.74 -0.03 -1.05
CA LEU A 182 15.10 1.26 -0.74
C LEU A 182 13.98 1.10 0.30
N THR A 183 13.31 -0.05 0.26
CA THR A 183 12.29 -0.50 1.20
C THR A 183 12.80 -1.69 2.00
N VAL A 184 12.29 -1.83 3.23
CA VAL A 184 12.62 -2.96 4.11
C VAL A 184 11.81 -4.17 3.62
N ARG A 185 12.42 -4.99 2.78
CA ARG A 185 11.81 -6.23 2.26
C ARG A 185 12.35 -7.44 3.01
N LYS A 186 11.56 -8.51 3.08
CA LYS A 186 12.08 -9.79 3.58
C LYS A 186 13.21 -10.29 2.67
N ARG A 187 14.23 -10.90 3.26
CA ARG A 187 15.33 -11.54 2.52
C ARG A 187 14.84 -12.72 1.69
N THR A 188 13.97 -13.52 2.29
CA THR A 188 13.30 -14.65 1.64
C THR A 188 11.80 -14.40 1.65
N ALA A 189 11.15 -14.68 0.51
CA ALA A 189 9.71 -14.55 0.40
C ALA A 189 8.98 -15.33 1.50
N LEU A 190 7.93 -14.75 2.06
CA LEU A 190 7.11 -15.41 3.07
C LEU A 190 6.38 -16.62 2.46
N LEU A 191 6.62 -17.80 3.02
CA LEU A 191 5.89 -19.03 2.69
C LEU A 191 4.87 -19.32 3.81
N ALA A 192 3.62 -19.50 3.42
CA ALA A 192 2.53 -19.84 4.32
C ALA A 192 1.54 -20.80 3.65
N VAL A 193 1.01 -21.73 4.43
CA VAL A 193 -0.13 -22.56 4.04
C VAL A 193 -1.39 -21.78 4.39
N VAL A 194 -2.21 -21.54 3.37
CA VAL A 194 -3.45 -20.74 3.48
C VAL A 194 -4.64 -21.64 3.24
N THR A 195 -5.57 -21.68 4.20
CA THR A 195 -6.84 -22.41 4.06
C THR A 195 -8.02 -21.45 4.27
N PRO A 196 -9.07 -21.51 3.44
CA PRO A 196 -10.26 -20.70 3.65
C PRO A 196 -10.90 -21.03 4.99
N TRP A 197 -11.41 -19.99 5.66
CA TRP A 197 -12.20 -20.11 6.88
C TRP A 197 -13.65 -20.48 6.57
#